data_AF-A0AAV7ZQI8-F1
#
_entry.id   AF-A0AAV7ZQI8-F1
#
_cell.length_a   1.000
_cell.length_b   1.000
_cell.length_c   1.000
_cell.angle_alpha   90.00
_cell.angle_beta   90.00
_cell.angle_gamma   90.00
#
_symmetry.space_group_name_H-M   'P 1'
#
loop_
_entity.id
_entity.type
_entity.pdbx_description
1 polymer ?
#
loop_
_entity_poly.entity_id
_entity_poly.type
_entity_poly.pdbx_seq_one_letter_code
_entity_poly.pdbx_strand_id
1 'polypeptide(L)'
;MNIIESLRLGRKEIKFSERLTVVYHFKKNKNKNTVLIFFFSFSRIKSFAFNFQSKSFFFNYSTDMYQEIKPLISLTKPLLESGSMSDVILIAGEDEEEIASHKFLLALSSKLFEGMFYSSQWFEMQGKTKEGNKVSKIRLPDIDPKALRIVLQFCYTREVTLNKDDLWNVYYTAQKFMIKPLSNLCIQFASERLSPKNCLSTLNISHELKCEDLRLECLIYLSKHSKAILSTKNVLVDQPFRVIKEVLESKQLEIKEVILFQRVEEAIKESSKPTELVPLLDLLKFDLIDIQGLHLIKSTGLLKYNPLRKYSEKSKTFNYRYKPTKKRLKVLLLASEDRSGPFEDISNSIRCNGIENISWFDCSREAPNYKFLKEHEAIFFYSSMECNFNCPEIVGNLLGRYVEEGRGVVICSVASLFKNEKKKYDSNLLTENENEKEKEKEKEKINIESESSENRSDSYSGSSSSGTDSYSDSDSDSDSDSDSDNEKEKKTKKSKKKDQNIRKEFVSKTKQHQLKGKIVSGGFLPIKPSRALYFDRRAKMGVVVDKNHPIMKNVKTFDAGGDSWHIKARETERNSRIIAKYDDNEILIAEKQRKENMGRVVVLNINPISNKFYGSSGFWSPRTDGARIISNSIEYITNH
;
A
#
# COMPACT_ATOMS: atom_id res chain seq x y z
N MET A 1 -15.30 -29.13 11.35
CA MET A 1 -14.57 -30.36 11.00
C MET A 1 -13.87 -31.01 12.20
N ASN A 2 -13.25 -30.28 13.14
CA ASN A 2 -12.53 -30.87 14.29
C ASN A 2 -13.39 -31.42 15.47
N ILE A 3 -14.71 -31.57 15.30
CA ILE A 3 -15.61 -32.08 16.37
C ILE A 3 -15.99 -33.56 16.14
N ILE A 4 -15.65 -34.13 14.97
CA ILE A 4 -16.19 -35.43 14.54
C ILE A 4 -15.45 -36.63 15.15
N GLU A 5 -14.19 -36.49 15.58
CA GLU A 5 -13.38 -37.65 16.02
C GLU A 5 -13.52 -38.06 17.50
N SER A 6 -14.27 -37.35 18.34
CA SER A 6 -14.25 -37.59 19.81
C SER A 6 -15.54 -38.15 20.44
N LEU A 7 -16.51 -38.62 19.65
CA LEU A 7 -17.84 -38.97 20.17
C LEU A 7 -18.00 -40.46 20.49
N ARG A 8 -17.76 -40.82 21.76
CA ARG A 8 -18.23 -42.09 22.38
C ARG A 8 -19.74 -42.04 22.67
N LEU A 9 -20.40 -43.20 22.54
CA LEU A 9 -21.85 -43.42 22.74
C LEU A 9 -22.36 -42.86 24.09
N GLY A 10 -23.41 -42.03 24.04
CA GLY A 10 -24.10 -41.48 25.22
C GLY A 10 -24.78 -40.14 24.93
N ARG A 11 -25.70 -39.72 25.81
CA ARG A 11 -26.29 -38.36 25.78
C ARG A 11 -25.21 -37.35 26.16
N LYS A 12 -24.92 -36.39 25.30
CA LYS A 12 -24.00 -35.29 25.61
C LYS A 12 -24.65 -33.95 25.30
N GLU A 13 -24.31 -32.98 26.14
CA GLU A 13 -24.83 -31.62 26.10
C GLU A 13 -23.66 -30.67 25.85
N ILE A 14 -23.77 -29.84 24.82
CA ILE A 14 -22.77 -28.82 24.50
C ILE A 14 -23.45 -27.45 24.61
N LYS A 15 -22.98 -26.64 25.56
CA LYS A 15 -23.39 -25.24 25.70
C LYS A 15 -22.52 -24.37 24.81
N PHE A 16 -23.15 -23.68 23.86
CA PHE A 16 -22.49 -22.74 22.95
C PHE A 16 -22.58 -21.30 23.46
N SER A 17 -23.63 -20.97 24.22
CA SER A 17 -23.81 -19.69 24.93
C SER A 17 -24.83 -19.85 26.06
N GLU A 18 -25.04 -18.82 26.89
CA GLU A 18 -26.09 -18.80 27.93
C GLU A 18 -27.51 -19.03 27.38
N ARG A 19 -27.71 -18.87 26.06
CA ARG A 19 -29.02 -18.95 25.40
C ARG A 19 -29.14 -20.10 24.40
N LEU A 20 -28.07 -20.89 24.17
CA LEU A 20 -28.08 -22.00 23.22
C LEU A 20 -27.38 -23.23 23.80
N THR A 21 -28.17 -24.29 23.99
CA THR A 21 -27.68 -25.58 24.46
C THR A 21 -28.15 -26.67 23.51
N VAL A 22 -27.21 -27.46 22.99
CA VAL A 22 -27.50 -28.54 22.05
C VAL A 22 -27.31 -29.86 22.77
N VAL A 23 -28.36 -30.69 22.76
CA VAL A 23 -28.36 -32.04 23.34
C VAL A 23 -28.47 -33.03 22.21
N TYR A 24 -27.55 -33.98 22.10
CA TYR A 24 -27.68 -35.07 21.14
C TYR A 24 -27.67 -36.43 21.84
N HIS A 25 -28.33 -37.39 21.19
CA HIS A 25 -28.46 -38.77 21.64
C HIS A 25 -27.92 -39.71 20.57
N PHE A 26 -27.00 -40.57 20.97
CA PHE A 26 -26.54 -41.68 20.13
C PHE A 26 -27.44 -42.90 20.34
N LYS A 27 -28.18 -43.31 19.31
CA LYS A 27 -28.91 -44.59 19.32
C LYS A 27 -28.41 -45.48 18.17
N LYS A 28 -27.78 -46.59 18.53
CA LYS A 28 -27.28 -47.59 17.56
C LYS A 28 -28.46 -48.41 17.06
N ASN A 29 -28.81 -48.29 15.79
CA ASN A 29 -29.81 -49.15 15.17
C ASN A 29 -29.16 -50.48 14.75
N LYS A 30 -29.82 -51.62 14.97
CA LYS A 30 -29.22 -52.95 14.76
C LYS A 30 -28.90 -53.27 13.28
N ASN A 31 -29.43 -52.49 12.34
CA ASN A 31 -29.13 -52.62 10.91
C ASN A 31 -28.25 -51.46 10.43
N LYS A 32 -26.94 -51.61 10.64
CA LYS A 32 -25.74 -51.00 9.99
C LYS A 32 -25.72 -49.54 9.49
N ASN A 33 -26.73 -48.70 9.70
CA ASN A 33 -26.65 -47.26 9.48
C ASN A 33 -26.89 -46.53 10.80
N THR A 34 -25.83 -45.92 11.34
CA THR A 34 -25.94 -45.03 12.51
C THR A 34 -26.66 -43.76 12.07
N VAL A 35 -27.93 -43.61 12.47
CA VAL A 35 -28.69 -42.38 12.23
C VAL A 35 -28.37 -41.39 13.34
N LEU A 36 -27.81 -40.23 12.99
CA LEU A 36 -27.72 -39.09 13.92
C LEU A 36 -29.10 -38.44 14.01
N ILE A 37 -29.70 -38.47 15.20
CA ILE A 37 -30.94 -37.74 15.51
C ILE A 37 -30.56 -36.59 16.44
N PHE A 38 -30.70 -35.36 15.95
CA PHE A 38 -30.50 -34.16 16.75
C PHE A 38 -31.83 -33.73 17.38
N PHE A 39 -31.85 -33.59 18.71
CA PHE A 39 -32.98 -32.97 19.41
C PHE A 39 -32.56 -31.59 19.87
N PHE A 40 -33.19 -30.56 19.30
CA PHE A 40 -32.93 -29.20 19.72
C PHE A 40 -34.00 -28.75 20.72
N SER A 41 -33.58 -28.30 21.89
CA SER A 41 -34.47 -27.65 22.86
C SER A 41 -34.21 -26.15 22.82
N PHE A 42 -35.04 -25.41 22.10
CA PHE A 42 -34.93 -23.96 21.98
C PHE A 42 -35.97 -23.29 22.87
N SER A 43 -35.53 -22.49 23.84
CA SER A 43 -36.48 -21.71 24.66
C SER A 43 -36.90 -20.40 23.99
N ARG A 44 -36.13 -19.81 23.06
CA ARG A 44 -36.47 -18.51 22.40
C ARG A 44 -35.84 -18.23 21.01
N ILE A 45 -35.78 -19.19 20.09
CA ILE A 45 -35.31 -18.95 18.69
C ILE A 45 -36.37 -19.43 17.70
N LYS A 46 -36.70 -18.61 16.69
CA LYS A 46 -37.81 -18.83 15.73
C LYS A 46 -37.43 -19.60 14.43
N SER A 47 -36.18 -20.00 14.21
CA SER A 47 -35.80 -20.90 13.08
C SER A 47 -34.32 -21.34 13.12
N PHE A 48 -34.05 -22.57 12.64
CA PHE A 48 -32.70 -23.06 12.27
C PHE A 48 -32.84 -24.17 11.21
N ALA A 49 -32.11 -24.09 10.10
CA ALA A 49 -32.03 -25.17 9.11
C ALA A 49 -30.60 -25.31 8.56
N PHE A 50 -30.14 -26.55 8.40
CA PHE A 50 -28.87 -26.91 7.79
C PHE A 50 -29.19 -27.91 6.67
N ASN A 51 -28.73 -27.68 5.43
CA ASN A 51 -28.81 -28.72 4.40
C ASN A 51 -27.59 -28.73 3.48
N PHE A 52 -27.08 -29.94 3.23
CA PHE A 52 -25.91 -30.24 2.42
C PHE A 52 -26.40 -30.52 0.98
N GLN A 53 -25.98 -29.69 0.03
CA GLN A 53 -26.01 -29.95 -1.42
C GLN A 53 -27.38 -30.38 -2.02
N SER A 54 -28.36 -29.48 -2.09
CA SER A 54 -29.35 -29.48 -3.19
C SER A 54 -29.87 -28.06 -3.48
N LYS A 55 -30.17 -27.76 -4.74
CA LYS A 55 -30.48 -26.40 -5.27
C LYS A 55 -31.94 -25.94 -5.04
N SER A 56 -32.69 -26.56 -4.11
CA SER A 56 -34.10 -26.23 -3.85
C SER A 56 -34.33 -25.86 -2.38
N PHE A 57 -34.90 -24.68 -2.14
CA PHE A 57 -35.23 -24.18 -0.80
C PHE A 57 -36.67 -24.56 -0.45
N PHE A 58 -36.86 -25.39 0.58
CA PHE A 58 -38.18 -25.74 1.12
C PHE A 58 -38.46 -24.93 2.39
N PHE A 59 -39.74 -24.59 2.62
CA PHE A 59 -40.18 -23.66 3.65
C PHE A 59 -39.88 -24.07 5.10
N ASN A 60 -39.70 -23.03 5.93
CA ASN A 60 -39.86 -23.00 7.38
C ASN A 60 -41.32 -22.68 7.76
N TYR A 61 -42.22 -23.65 7.70
CA TYR A 61 -43.33 -23.69 8.65
C TYR A 61 -42.88 -24.55 9.83
N SER A 62 -43.47 -24.44 11.02
CA SER A 62 -43.32 -25.56 11.99
C SER A 62 -43.74 -26.83 11.25
N THR A 63 -43.00 -27.92 11.41
CA THR A 63 -43.23 -29.16 10.66
C THR A 63 -44.71 -29.58 10.71
N ASP A 64 -45.39 -29.26 11.81
CA ASP A 64 -46.81 -29.50 12.05
C ASP A 64 -47.74 -28.70 11.11
N MET A 65 -47.52 -27.40 10.92
CA MET A 65 -48.39 -26.56 10.07
C MET A 65 -48.26 -26.90 8.58
N TYR A 66 -47.07 -27.31 8.12
CA TYR A 66 -46.90 -27.75 6.72
C TYR A 66 -47.68 -29.03 6.43
N GLN A 67 -47.74 -29.98 7.39
CA GLN A 67 -48.53 -31.21 7.20
C GLN A 67 -50.03 -30.92 7.11
N GLU A 68 -50.52 -29.93 7.85
CA GLU A 68 -51.94 -29.53 7.83
C GLU A 68 -52.35 -28.89 6.49
N ILE A 69 -51.49 -28.07 5.87
CA ILE A 69 -51.81 -27.38 4.61
C ILE A 69 -51.44 -28.16 3.34
N LYS A 70 -50.66 -29.24 3.47
CA LYS A 70 -50.20 -30.07 2.35
C LYS A 70 -51.34 -30.62 1.46
N PRO A 71 -52.48 -31.08 1.99
CA PRO A 71 -53.61 -31.51 1.16
C PRO A 71 -54.15 -30.37 0.28
N LEU A 72 -54.24 -29.15 0.81
CA LEU A 72 -54.71 -28.00 0.06
C LEU A 72 -53.75 -27.62 -1.08
N ILE A 73 -52.43 -27.66 -0.81
CA ILE A 73 -51.40 -27.43 -1.83
C ILE A 73 -51.48 -28.46 -2.96
N SER A 74 -51.78 -29.72 -2.64
CA SER A 74 -51.93 -30.78 -3.65
C SER A 74 -53.13 -30.57 -4.57
N LEU A 75 -54.16 -29.83 -4.12
CA LEU A 75 -55.34 -29.49 -4.91
C LEU A 75 -55.13 -28.22 -5.76
N THR A 76 -54.37 -27.25 -5.27
CA THR A 76 -54.16 -25.98 -5.98
C THR A 76 -53.10 -26.08 -7.08
N LYS A 77 -52.06 -26.91 -6.90
CA LYS A 77 -50.97 -27.04 -7.89
C LYS A 77 -51.45 -27.39 -9.32
N PRO A 78 -52.32 -28.39 -9.53
CA PRO A 78 -52.80 -28.73 -10.87
C PRO A 78 -53.64 -27.62 -11.52
N LEU A 79 -54.27 -26.74 -10.73
CA LEU A 79 -55.05 -25.62 -11.25
C LEU A 79 -54.14 -24.58 -11.93
N LEU A 80 -52.96 -24.34 -11.36
CA LEU A 80 -51.97 -23.45 -11.99
C LEU A 80 -51.40 -24.05 -13.28
N GLU A 81 -51.11 -25.35 -13.28
CA GLU A 81 -50.50 -26.04 -14.42
C GLU A 81 -51.47 -26.21 -15.60
N SER A 82 -52.73 -26.52 -15.31
CA SER A 82 -53.76 -26.72 -16.35
C SER A 82 -54.46 -25.44 -16.79
N GLY A 83 -54.46 -24.39 -15.96
CA GLY A 83 -55.26 -23.18 -16.17
C GLY A 83 -56.78 -23.42 -16.07
N SER A 84 -57.23 -24.61 -15.69
CA SER A 84 -58.66 -24.94 -15.56
C SER A 84 -59.33 -24.07 -14.50
N MET A 85 -60.55 -23.57 -14.78
CA MET A 85 -61.34 -22.69 -13.91
C MET A 85 -60.73 -21.30 -13.67
N SER A 86 -59.79 -20.87 -14.51
CA SER A 86 -59.21 -19.52 -14.43
C SER A 86 -60.27 -18.44 -14.73
N ASP A 87 -60.31 -17.42 -13.88
CA ASP A 87 -61.23 -16.27 -13.97
C ASP A 87 -60.48 -14.94 -14.22
N VAL A 88 -59.15 -14.99 -14.35
CA VAL A 88 -58.27 -13.89 -14.74
C VAL A 88 -57.13 -14.38 -15.65
N ILE A 89 -56.71 -13.54 -16.59
CA ILE A 89 -55.49 -13.71 -17.40
C ILE A 89 -54.56 -12.55 -17.10
N LEU A 90 -53.34 -12.86 -16.66
CA LEU A 90 -52.26 -11.89 -16.48
C LEU A 90 -51.39 -11.89 -17.74
N ILE A 91 -51.22 -10.72 -18.35
CA ILE A 91 -50.43 -10.54 -19.58
C ILE A 91 -49.12 -9.88 -19.17
N ALA A 92 -48.00 -10.59 -19.25
CA ALA A 92 -46.71 -10.16 -18.72
C ALA A 92 -45.68 -9.87 -19.82
N GLY A 93 -44.80 -8.91 -19.54
CA GLY A 93 -43.66 -8.56 -20.40
C GLY A 93 -44.04 -7.82 -21.68
N GLU A 94 -43.02 -7.50 -22.47
CA GLU A 94 -43.17 -6.86 -23.79
C GLU A 94 -43.76 -7.83 -24.83
N ASP A 95 -43.49 -9.13 -24.68
CA ASP A 95 -44.01 -10.20 -25.55
C ASP A 95 -45.49 -10.54 -25.28
N GLU A 96 -46.14 -9.82 -24.37
CA GLU A 96 -47.53 -10.01 -23.95
C GLU A 96 -47.89 -11.48 -23.62
N GLU A 97 -47.03 -12.18 -22.87
CA GLU A 97 -47.27 -13.57 -22.48
C GLU A 97 -48.53 -13.69 -21.60
N GLU A 98 -49.54 -14.42 -22.07
CA GLU A 98 -50.77 -14.69 -21.32
C GLU A 98 -50.60 -15.84 -20.33
N ILE A 99 -50.90 -15.58 -19.06
CA ILE A 99 -50.87 -16.56 -17.98
C ILE A 99 -52.23 -16.61 -17.28
N ALA A 100 -52.95 -17.71 -17.47
CA ALA A 100 -54.24 -17.96 -16.83
C ALA A 100 -54.07 -18.14 -15.31
N SER A 101 -55.00 -17.59 -14.52
CA SER A 101 -54.90 -17.57 -13.05
C SER A 101 -56.27 -17.41 -12.37
N HIS A 102 -56.27 -17.51 -11.04
CA HIS A 102 -57.47 -17.54 -10.20
C HIS A 102 -57.48 -16.36 -9.21
N LYS A 103 -58.46 -15.45 -9.34
CA LYS A 103 -58.58 -14.23 -8.51
C LYS A 103 -58.58 -14.54 -7.02
N PHE A 104 -59.31 -15.57 -6.61
CA PHE A 104 -59.42 -15.97 -5.20
C PHE A 104 -58.06 -16.37 -4.60
N LEU A 105 -57.30 -17.25 -5.28
CA LEU A 105 -56.00 -17.72 -4.78
C LEU A 105 -54.96 -16.59 -4.73
N LEU A 106 -55.01 -15.67 -5.69
CA LEU A 106 -54.16 -14.48 -5.71
C LEU A 106 -54.53 -13.50 -4.58
N ALA A 107 -55.82 -13.24 -4.37
CA ALA A 107 -56.29 -12.38 -3.28
C ALA A 107 -55.93 -12.94 -1.89
N LEU A 108 -56.01 -14.27 -1.69
CA LEU A 108 -55.54 -14.91 -0.46
C LEU A 108 -54.04 -14.71 -0.18
N SER A 109 -53.26 -14.48 -1.24
CA SER A 109 -51.81 -14.33 -1.14
C SER A 109 -51.35 -12.88 -1.08
N SER A 110 -52.20 -11.92 -1.48
CA SER A 110 -51.88 -10.50 -1.56
C SER A 110 -53.11 -9.61 -1.38
N LYS A 111 -52.99 -8.64 -0.45
CA LYS A 111 -53.96 -7.55 -0.28
C LYS A 111 -54.07 -6.65 -1.51
N LEU A 112 -53.01 -6.53 -2.31
CA LEU A 112 -53.07 -5.77 -3.55
C LEU A 112 -53.96 -6.48 -4.56
N PHE A 113 -53.81 -7.80 -4.71
CA PHE A 113 -54.69 -8.59 -5.58
C PHE A 113 -56.14 -8.59 -5.08
N GLU A 114 -56.35 -8.68 -3.77
CA GLU A 114 -57.69 -8.53 -3.17
C GLU A 114 -58.33 -7.19 -3.55
N GLY A 115 -57.61 -6.08 -3.36
CA GLY A 115 -58.08 -4.75 -3.76
C GLY A 115 -58.30 -4.63 -5.28
N MET A 116 -57.39 -5.17 -6.08
CA MET A 116 -57.48 -5.14 -7.54
C MET A 116 -58.71 -5.88 -8.07
N PHE A 117 -59.08 -7.01 -7.46
CA PHE A 117 -60.18 -7.85 -7.94
C PHE A 117 -61.54 -7.55 -7.31
N TYR A 118 -61.55 -7.09 -6.05
CA TYR A 118 -62.77 -6.99 -5.26
C TYR A 118 -63.08 -5.58 -4.73
N SER A 119 -62.20 -4.59 -4.94
CA SER A 119 -62.51 -3.18 -4.63
C SER A 119 -63.32 -2.52 -5.76
N SER A 120 -64.38 -1.78 -5.42
CA SER A 120 -65.18 -1.02 -6.38
C SER A 120 -64.38 0.08 -7.09
N GLN A 121 -63.40 0.69 -6.40
CA GLN A 121 -62.61 1.81 -6.90
C GLN A 121 -61.70 1.42 -8.08
N TRP A 122 -61.23 0.17 -8.14
CA TRP A 122 -60.35 -0.28 -9.21
C TRP A 122 -61.11 -0.43 -10.54
N PHE A 123 -62.37 -0.87 -10.49
CA PHE A 123 -63.25 -0.95 -11.66
C PHE A 123 -63.56 0.44 -12.24
N GLU A 124 -63.78 1.43 -11.37
CA GLU A 124 -63.98 2.83 -11.76
C GLU A 124 -62.73 3.43 -12.44
N MET A 125 -61.53 3.18 -11.88
CA MET A 125 -60.26 3.65 -12.45
C MET A 125 -59.93 3.06 -13.83
N GLN A 126 -60.45 1.88 -14.17
CA GLN A 126 -60.24 1.24 -15.47
C GLN A 126 -61.31 1.62 -16.50
N GLY A 127 -62.27 2.48 -16.16
CA GLY A 127 -63.37 2.88 -17.05
C GLY A 127 -64.29 1.71 -17.46
N LYS A 128 -64.28 0.62 -16.68
CA LYS A 128 -65.03 -0.61 -16.99
C LYS A 128 -66.11 -0.81 -15.93
N THR A 129 -67.37 -0.81 -16.34
CA THR A 129 -68.47 -1.33 -15.52
C THR A 129 -68.26 -2.83 -15.28
N LYS A 130 -68.83 -3.37 -14.18
CA LYS A 130 -68.80 -4.81 -13.87
C LYS A 130 -69.49 -5.62 -14.99
N GLU A 131 -68.81 -5.85 -16.11
CA GLU A 131 -69.29 -6.78 -17.14
C GLU A 131 -69.17 -8.20 -16.58
N GLY A 132 -70.33 -8.84 -16.39
CA GLY A 132 -70.42 -10.22 -15.92
C GLY A 132 -69.71 -11.21 -16.84
N ASN A 133 -69.15 -12.25 -16.22
CA ASN A 133 -68.68 -13.52 -16.81
C ASN A 133 -67.54 -13.49 -17.85
N LYS A 134 -66.92 -12.35 -18.20
CA LYS A 134 -65.69 -12.37 -19.01
C LYS A 134 -64.44 -12.51 -18.15
N VAL A 135 -63.57 -13.45 -18.51
CA VAL A 135 -62.22 -13.60 -17.92
C VAL A 135 -61.49 -12.27 -18.04
N SER A 136 -61.10 -11.70 -16.90
CA SER A 136 -60.50 -10.37 -16.86
C SER A 136 -59.05 -10.43 -17.33
N LYS A 137 -58.67 -9.65 -18.35
CA LYS A 137 -57.28 -9.52 -18.81
C LYS A 137 -56.59 -8.34 -18.14
N ILE A 138 -55.44 -8.57 -17.51
CA ILE A 138 -54.65 -7.55 -16.81
C ILE A 138 -53.24 -7.49 -17.37
N ARG A 139 -52.86 -6.33 -17.91
CA ARG A 139 -51.53 -6.11 -18.47
C ARG A 139 -50.51 -5.69 -17.42
N LEU A 140 -49.34 -6.31 -17.45
CA LEU A 140 -48.20 -6.15 -16.56
C LEU A 140 -46.92 -6.02 -17.41
N PRO A 141 -46.78 -4.93 -18.19
CA PRO A 141 -45.74 -4.82 -19.21
C PRO A 141 -44.32 -4.80 -18.62
N ASP A 142 -44.17 -4.38 -17.37
CA ASP A 142 -42.89 -4.25 -16.67
C ASP A 142 -42.53 -5.49 -15.82
N ILE A 143 -43.30 -6.58 -15.94
CA ILE A 143 -43.06 -7.82 -15.20
C ILE A 143 -42.55 -8.91 -16.14
N ASP A 144 -41.38 -9.46 -15.80
CA ASP A 144 -40.83 -10.62 -16.47
C ASP A 144 -41.77 -11.84 -16.35
N PRO A 145 -42.18 -12.48 -17.47
CA PRO A 145 -43.10 -13.61 -17.45
C PRO A 145 -42.63 -14.78 -16.59
N LYS A 146 -41.32 -15.06 -16.59
CA LYS A 146 -40.74 -16.15 -15.79
C LYS A 146 -40.82 -15.84 -14.30
N ALA A 147 -40.50 -14.63 -13.88
CA ALA A 147 -40.68 -14.18 -12.51
C ALA A 147 -42.14 -14.24 -12.06
N LEU A 148 -43.08 -13.84 -12.92
CA LEU A 148 -44.51 -13.96 -12.63
C LEU A 148 -44.92 -15.42 -12.40
N ARG A 149 -44.47 -16.36 -13.23
CA ARG A 149 -44.75 -17.81 -13.04
C ARG A 149 -44.23 -18.32 -11.70
N ILE A 150 -43.04 -17.91 -11.28
CA ILE A 150 -42.47 -18.30 -9.97
C ILE A 150 -43.30 -17.70 -8.82
N VAL A 151 -43.73 -16.44 -8.92
CA VAL A 151 -44.59 -15.80 -7.92
C VAL A 151 -45.96 -16.49 -7.85
N LEU A 152 -46.55 -16.85 -8.99
CA LEU A 152 -47.80 -17.60 -9.04
C LEU A 152 -47.64 -18.99 -8.43
N GLN A 153 -46.56 -19.72 -8.77
CA GLN A 153 -46.25 -20.99 -8.12
C GLN A 153 -46.24 -20.85 -6.60
N PHE A 154 -45.60 -19.80 -6.07
CA PHE A 154 -45.59 -19.52 -4.64
C PHE A 154 -46.99 -19.24 -4.07
N CYS A 155 -47.82 -18.45 -4.74
CA CYS A 155 -49.19 -18.17 -4.29
C CYS A 155 -50.03 -19.45 -4.15
N TYR A 156 -49.82 -20.43 -5.03
CA TYR A 156 -50.61 -21.66 -5.08
C TYR A 156 -50.06 -22.74 -4.16
N THR A 157 -48.74 -22.87 -4.10
CA THR A 157 -48.07 -24.01 -3.45
C THR A 157 -47.35 -23.66 -2.16
N ARG A 158 -47.11 -22.36 -1.91
CA ARG A 158 -46.17 -21.87 -0.89
C ARG A 158 -44.75 -22.40 -1.07
N GLU A 159 -44.41 -22.93 -2.24
CA GLU A 159 -43.07 -23.40 -2.57
C GLU A 159 -42.45 -22.47 -3.62
N VAL A 160 -41.13 -22.32 -3.56
CA VAL A 160 -40.38 -21.51 -4.52
C VAL A 160 -39.02 -22.14 -4.78
N THR A 161 -38.65 -22.24 -6.04
CA THR A 161 -37.27 -22.58 -6.44
C THR A 161 -36.62 -21.32 -6.99
N LEU A 162 -35.69 -20.76 -6.21
CA LEU A 162 -34.98 -19.54 -6.58
C LEU A 162 -33.58 -19.88 -7.09
N ASN A 163 -33.28 -19.33 -8.27
CA ASN A 163 -31.94 -19.31 -8.84
C ASN A 163 -31.39 -17.88 -8.79
N LYS A 164 -30.07 -17.71 -9.00
CA LYS A 164 -29.42 -16.39 -8.94
C LYS A 164 -29.97 -15.41 -9.99
N ASP A 165 -30.27 -15.92 -11.18
CA ASP A 165 -30.67 -15.10 -12.32
C ASP A 165 -32.12 -14.58 -12.17
N ASP A 166 -32.98 -15.36 -11.50
CA ASP A 166 -34.40 -15.04 -11.34
C ASP A 166 -34.68 -14.21 -10.07
N LEU A 167 -33.73 -14.20 -9.12
CA LEU A 167 -33.93 -13.70 -7.76
C LEU A 167 -34.51 -12.29 -7.69
N TRP A 168 -33.90 -11.34 -8.42
CA TRP A 168 -34.27 -9.93 -8.31
C TRP A 168 -35.57 -9.61 -9.05
N ASN A 169 -35.83 -10.26 -10.18
CA ASN A 169 -37.11 -10.13 -10.88
C ASN A 169 -38.25 -10.71 -10.04
N VAL A 170 -38.03 -11.86 -9.39
CA VAL A 170 -39.00 -12.45 -8.45
C VAL A 170 -39.20 -11.55 -7.23
N TYR A 171 -38.12 -11.00 -6.65
CA TYR A 171 -38.23 -10.07 -5.53
C TYR A 171 -39.02 -8.80 -5.91
N TYR A 172 -38.70 -8.19 -7.05
CA TYR A 172 -39.41 -7.02 -7.57
C TYR A 172 -40.90 -7.32 -7.76
N THR A 173 -41.22 -8.44 -8.40
CA THR A 173 -42.59 -8.88 -8.64
C THR A 173 -43.33 -9.16 -7.32
N ALA A 174 -42.68 -9.80 -6.36
CA ALA A 174 -43.23 -10.05 -5.03
C ALA A 174 -43.49 -8.75 -4.26
N GLN A 175 -42.58 -7.77 -4.32
CA GLN A 175 -42.79 -6.45 -3.73
C GLN A 175 -43.94 -5.70 -4.40
N LYS A 176 -43.97 -5.70 -5.74
CA LYS A 176 -45.02 -5.04 -6.52
C LYS A 176 -46.39 -5.57 -6.15
N PHE A 177 -46.52 -6.89 -5.99
CA PHE A 177 -47.74 -7.53 -5.53
C PHE A 177 -47.87 -7.61 -4.01
N MET A 178 -47.02 -6.96 -3.22
CA MET A 178 -47.09 -6.94 -1.75
C MET A 178 -47.09 -8.35 -1.09
N ILE A 179 -46.45 -9.34 -1.72
CA ILE A 179 -46.33 -10.72 -1.21
C ILE A 179 -45.12 -10.79 -0.28
N LYS A 180 -45.28 -10.20 0.92
CA LYS A 180 -44.21 -10.06 1.92
C LYS A 180 -43.48 -11.37 2.29
N PRO A 181 -44.16 -12.53 2.42
CA PRO A 181 -43.47 -13.78 2.72
C PRO A 181 -42.45 -14.17 1.63
N LEU A 182 -42.80 -13.98 0.35
CA LEU A 182 -41.89 -14.29 -0.77
C LEU A 182 -40.75 -13.27 -0.88
N SER A 183 -41.03 -11.98 -0.67
CA SER A 183 -39.97 -10.97 -0.65
C SER A 183 -38.93 -11.24 0.45
N ASN A 184 -39.39 -11.64 1.64
CA ASN A 184 -38.51 -12.00 2.75
C ASN A 184 -37.64 -13.23 2.43
N LEU A 185 -38.20 -14.24 1.75
CA LEU A 185 -37.44 -15.41 1.32
C LEU A 185 -36.36 -15.06 0.30
N CYS A 186 -36.64 -14.15 -0.64
CA CYS A 186 -35.64 -13.67 -1.58
C CYS A 186 -34.49 -12.94 -0.86
N ILE A 187 -34.81 -12.11 0.14
CA ILE A 187 -33.80 -11.44 0.97
C ILE A 187 -32.96 -12.48 1.72
N GLN A 188 -33.60 -13.45 2.38
CA GLN A 188 -32.90 -14.52 3.08
C GLN A 188 -31.99 -15.32 2.15
N PHE A 189 -32.48 -15.69 0.96
CA PHE A 189 -31.71 -16.42 -0.04
C PHE A 189 -30.47 -15.63 -0.50
N ALA A 190 -30.60 -14.32 -0.67
CA ALA A 190 -29.49 -13.42 -1.00
C ALA A 190 -28.48 -13.34 0.16
N SER A 191 -28.96 -13.10 1.39
CA SER A 191 -28.13 -12.94 2.59
C SER A 191 -27.31 -14.19 2.91
N GLU A 192 -27.88 -15.38 2.81
CA GLU A 192 -27.17 -16.65 3.06
C GLU A 192 -26.09 -16.96 2.02
N ARG A 193 -26.15 -16.30 0.85
CA ARG A 193 -25.18 -16.47 -0.26
C ARG A 193 -24.28 -15.26 -0.43
N LEU A 194 -24.25 -14.35 0.54
CA LEU A 194 -23.26 -13.29 0.59
C LEU A 194 -21.86 -13.90 0.66
N SER A 195 -20.97 -13.31 -0.11
CA SER A 195 -19.59 -13.73 -0.27
C SER A 195 -18.73 -12.49 -0.52
N PRO A 196 -17.40 -12.57 -0.37
CA PRO A 196 -16.54 -11.42 -0.65
C PRO A 196 -16.63 -10.91 -2.10
N LYS A 197 -17.06 -11.77 -3.04
CA LYS A 197 -17.16 -11.44 -4.46
C LYS A 197 -18.44 -10.71 -4.86
N ASN A 198 -19.56 -10.97 -4.17
CA ASN A 198 -20.87 -10.43 -4.53
C ASN A 198 -21.43 -9.40 -3.52
N CYS A 199 -20.80 -9.23 -2.35
CA CYS A 199 -21.31 -8.35 -1.30
C CYS A 199 -21.59 -6.92 -1.80
N LEU A 200 -20.68 -6.31 -2.57
CA LEU A 200 -20.87 -4.94 -3.05
C LEU A 200 -21.94 -4.84 -4.15
N SER A 201 -21.97 -5.80 -5.09
CA SER A 201 -23.04 -5.85 -6.09
C SER A 201 -24.41 -6.06 -5.45
N THR A 202 -24.52 -6.92 -4.43
CA THR A 202 -25.77 -7.14 -3.70
C THR A 202 -26.17 -5.91 -2.88
N LEU A 203 -25.20 -5.19 -2.29
CA LEU A 203 -25.44 -3.89 -1.67
C LEU A 203 -25.97 -2.88 -2.69
N ASN A 204 -25.40 -2.82 -3.90
CA ASN A 204 -25.93 -1.96 -4.96
C ASN A 204 -27.38 -2.29 -5.31
N ILE A 205 -27.68 -3.57 -5.50
CA ILE A 205 -29.04 -4.03 -5.82
C ILE A 205 -30.02 -3.71 -4.69
N SER A 206 -29.59 -3.80 -3.42
CA SER A 206 -30.43 -3.41 -2.28
C SER A 206 -30.85 -1.93 -2.34
N HIS A 207 -29.98 -1.03 -2.85
CA HIS A 207 -30.32 0.38 -3.06
C HIS A 207 -31.31 0.58 -4.19
N GLU A 208 -31.11 -0.11 -5.32
CA GLU A 208 -32.00 -0.02 -6.49
C GLU A 208 -33.41 -0.47 -6.14
N LEU A 209 -33.50 -1.52 -5.32
CA LEU A 209 -34.74 -2.10 -4.85
C LEU A 209 -35.31 -1.43 -3.60
N LYS A 210 -34.61 -0.45 -3.01
CA LYS A 210 -34.95 0.20 -1.74
C LYS A 210 -35.20 -0.80 -0.60
N CYS A 211 -34.44 -1.90 -0.58
CA CYS A 211 -34.56 -2.97 0.39
C CYS A 211 -33.61 -2.75 1.57
N GLU A 212 -34.14 -2.15 2.64
CA GLU A 212 -33.37 -1.79 3.83
C GLU A 212 -32.83 -3.02 4.59
N ASP A 213 -33.65 -4.08 4.71
CA ASP A 213 -33.24 -5.31 5.41
C ASP A 213 -32.02 -5.95 4.74
N LEU A 214 -32.01 -6.06 3.41
CA LEU A 214 -30.88 -6.60 2.66
C LEU A 214 -29.66 -5.69 2.73
N ARG A 215 -29.85 -4.36 2.69
CA ARG A 215 -28.78 -3.38 2.84
C ARG A 215 -28.05 -3.60 4.16
N LEU A 216 -28.78 -3.73 5.26
CA LEU A 216 -28.23 -3.98 6.60
C LEU A 216 -27.46 -5.30 6.67
N GLU A 217 -28.01 -6.39 6.11
CA GLU A 217 -27.31 -7.68 6.03
C GLU A 217 -25.99 -7.58 5.24
N CYS A 218 -25.98 -6.84 4.12
CA CYS A 218 -24.77 -6.59 3.35
C CYS A 218 -23.74 -5.78 4.15
N LEU A 219 -24.15 -4.76 4.91
CA LEU A 219 -23.24 -3.97 5.74
C LEU A 219 -22.69 -4.76 6.93
N ILE A 220 -23.49 -5.62 7.55
CA ILE A 220 -23.04 -6.55 8.60
C ILE A 220 -22.04 -7.55 8.04
N TYR A 221 -22.28 -8.06 6.84
CA TYR A 221 -21.33 -8.95 6.18
C TYR A 221 -20.04 -8.21 5.80
N LEU A 222 -20.16 -7.00 5.24
CA LEU A 222 -19.04 -6.13 4.90
C LEU A 222 -18.18 -5.82 6.12
N SER A 223 -18.75 -5.51 7.28
CA SER A 223 -17.94 -5.21 8.47
C SER A 223 -17.08 -6.41 8.88
N LYS A 224 -17.69 -7.61 8.93
CA LYS A 224 -17.03 -8.87 9.29
C LYS A 224 -15.99 -9.36 8.27
N HIS A 225 -16.19 -9.07 6.99
CA HIS A 225 -15.36 -9.60 5.89
C HIS A 225 -14.66 -8.51 5.06
N SER A 226 -14.59 -7.30 5.59
CA SER A 226 -14.03 -6.09 4.96
C SER A 226 -12.65 -6.33 4.37
N LYS A 227 -11.76 -7.01 5.11
CA LYS A 227 -10.41 -7.36 4.64
C LYS A 227 -10.43 -8.24 3.38
N ALA A 228 -11.31 -9.25 3.32
CA ALA A 228 -11.39 -10.15 2.17
C ALA A 228 -11.99 -9.44 0.94
N ILE A 229 -13.00 -8.58 1.15
CA ILE A 229 -13.67 -7.83 0.08
C ILE A 229 -12.70 -6.80 -0.51
N LEU A 230 -12.16 -5.91 0.35
CA LEU A 230 -11.46 -4.70 -0.07
C LEU A 230 -9.96 -4.91 -0.38
N SER A 231 -9.42 -6.10 -0.10
CA SER A 231 -8.08 -6.49 -0.58
C SER A 231 -8.07 -6.86 -2.06
N THR A 232 -9.24 -7.13 -2.66
CA THR A 232 -9.37 -7.43 -4.08
C THR A 232 -9.17 -6.14 -4.89
N LYS A 233 -8.24 -6.16 -5.85
CA LYS A 233 -8.02 -5.02 -6.76
C LYS A 233 -9.27 -4.74 -7.58
N ASN A 234 -9.50 -3.47 -7.93
CA ASN A 234 -10.60 -2.99 -8.76
C ASN A 234 -12.00 -3.26 -8.22
N VAL A 235 -12.15 -3.71 -6.97
CA VAL A 235 -13.45 -4.09 -6.39
C VAL A 235 -14.46 -2.93 -6.33
N LEU A 236 -13.98 -1.68 -6.38
CA LEU A 236 -14.81 -0.47 -6.35
C LEU A 236 -15.04 0.16 -7.74
N VAL A 237 -14.37 -0.32 -8.80
CA VAL A 237 -14.40 0.32 -10.12
C VAL A 237 -15.82 0.32 -10.71
N ASP A 238 -16.52 -0.80 -10.63
CA ASP A 238 -17.88 -0.95 -11.19
C ASP A 238 -18.99 -0.55 -10.20
N GLN A 239 -18.63 0.03 -9.04
CA GLN A 239 -19.59 0.36 -8.00
C GLN A 239 -20.06 1.81 -8.12
N PRO A 240 -21.37 2.10 -7.99
CA PRO A 240 -21.87 3.46 -8.07
C PRO A 240 -21.44 4.28 -6.85
N PHE A 241 -21.41 5.61 -7.01
CA PHE A 241 -21.02 6.57 -5.98
C PHE A 241 -21.64 6.28 -4.61
N ARG A 242 -22.95 5.95 -4.57
CA ARG A 242 -23.69 5.66 -3.33
C ARG A 242 -23.10 4.47 -2.55
N VAL A 243 -22.69 3.41 -3.25
CA VAL A 243 -22.14 2.19 -2.64
C VAL A 243 -20.74 2.49 -2.10
N ILE A 244 -19.90 3.15 -2.90
CA ILE A 244 -18.55 3.51 -2.48
C ILE A 244 -18.61 4.43 -1.26
N LYS A 245 -19.47 5.46 -1.29
CA LYS A 245 -19.69 6.37 -0.17
C LYS A 245 -20.05 5.62 1.12
N GLU A 246 -21.02 4.73 1.05
CA GLU A 246 -21.50 3.99 2.20
C GLU A 246 -20.47 2.99 2.75
N VAL A 247 -19.68 2.36 1.87
CA VAL A 247 -18.53 1.55 2.28
C VAL A 247 -17.55 2.42 3.07
N LEU A 248 -17.19 3.61 2.58
CA LEU A 248 -16.24 4.50 3.25
C LEU A 248 -16.77 5.10 4.56
N GLU A 249 -18.08 5.32 4.67
CA GLU A 249 -18.75 5.79 5.90
C GLU A 249 -18.85 4.70 6.98
N SER A 250 -18.61 3.43 6.64
CA SER A 250 -18.68 2.31 7.57
C SER A 250 -17.62 2.41 8.67
N LYS A 251 -18.06 2.40 9.93
CA LYS A 251 -17.18 2.55 11.11
C LYS A 251 -16.38 1.29 11.46
N GLN A 252 -16.78 0.13 10.95
CA GLN A 252 -16.30 -1.19 11.38
C GLN A 252 -15.59 -1.93 10.23
N LEU A 253 -14.61 -1.27 9.59
CA LEU A 253 -13.78 -1.91 8.56
C LEU A 253 -12.43 -2.34 9.17
N GLU A 254 -12.13 -3.64 9.12
CA GLU A 254 -10.87 -4.23 9.56
C GLU A 254 -9.80 -4.19 8.45
N ILE A 255 -9.62 -3.02 7.84
CA ILE A 255 -8.64 -2.81 6.76
C ILE A 255 -7.84 -1.53 6.98
N LYS A 256 -6.59 -1.52 6.52
CA LYS A 256 -5.75 -0.33 6.59
C LYS A 256 -6.29 0.74 5.63
N GLU A 257 -6.31 1.98 6.10
CA GLU A 257 -6.78 3.13 5.32
C GLU A 257 -6.01 3.34 4.00
N VAL A 258 -4.72 2.99 3.96
CA VAL A 258 -3.92 3.02 2.73
C VAL A 258 -4.48 2.11 1.63
N ILE A 259 -5.07 0.97 2.01
CA ILE A 259 -5.66 0.02 1.07
C ILE A 259 -6.99 0.57 0.56
N LEU A 260 -7.79 1.17 1.44
CA LEU A 260 -9.02 1.88 1.05
C LEU A 260 -8.72 2.98 0.03
N PHE A 261 -7.69 3.79 0.31
CA PHE A 261 -7.23 4.81 -0.63
C PHE A 261 -6.92 4.22 -2.00
N GLN A 262 -6.12 3.14 -2.07
CA GLN A 262 -5.78 2.50 -3.35
C GLN A 262 -7.01 2.03 -4.11
N ARG A 263 -8.01 1.45 -3.43
CA ARG A 263 -9.26 1.01 -4.08
C ARG A 263 -10.07 2.18 -4.63
N VAL A 264 -10.13 3.29 -3.89
CA VAL A 264 -10.83 4.52 -4.35
C VAL A 264 -10.06 5.17 -5.49
N GLU A 265 -8.73 5.17 -5.45
CA GLU A 265 -7.88 5.65 -6.54
C GLU A 265 -8.08 4.83 -7.81
N GLU A 266 -8.08 3.49 -7.72
CA GLU A 266 -8.39 2.58 -8.82
C GLU A 266 -9.76 2.94 -9.43
N ALA A 267 -10.79 3.12 -8.60
CA ALA A 267 -12.12 3.53 -9.06
C ALA A 267 -12.14 4.91 -9.73
N ILE A 268 -11.39 5.90 -9.21
CA ILE A 268 -11.31 7.24 -9.83
C ILE A 268 -10.62 7.16 -11.19
N LYS A 269 -9.55 6.38 -11.33
CA LYS A 269 -8.78 6.28 -12.58
C LYS A 269 -9.56 5.60 -13.71
N GLU A 270 -10.34 4.58 -13.38
CA GLU A 270 -11.11 3.80 -14.35
C GLU A 270 -12.52 4.37 -14.60
N SER A 271 -12.96 5.34 -13.79
CA SER A 271 -14.29 5.95 -13.95
C SER A 271 -14.37 6.88 -15.16
N SER A 272 -15.48 6.80 -15.88
CA SER A 272 -15.83 7.76 -16.95
C SER A 272 -16.10 9.18 -16.43
N LYS A 273 -16.38 9.32 -15.12
CA LYS A 273 -16.69 10.60 -14.45
C LYS A 273 -15.86 10.75 -13.17
N PRO A 274 -14.54 10.92 -13.26
CA PRO A 274 -13.65 10.97 -12.10
C PRO A 274 -13.98 12.12 -11.13
N THR A 275 -14.50 13.24 -11.65
CA THR A 275 -14.91 14.41 -10.84
C THR A 275 -16.02 14.10 -9.85
N GLU A 276 -16.91 13.15 -10.14
CA GLU A 276 -17.99 12.74 -9.23
C GLU A 276 -17.46 11.91 -8.05
N LEU A 277 -16.39 11.13 -8.25
CA LEU A 277 -15.81 10.26 -7.22
C LEU A 277 -14.78 10.97 -6.34
N VAL A 278 -14.15 12.04 -6.83
CA VAL A 278 -13.14 12.82 -6.10
C VAL A 278 -13.57 13.25 -4.68
N PRO A 279 -14.80 13.75 -4.43
CA PRO A 279 -15.26 14.11 -3.09
C PRO A 279 -15.24 12.96 -2.09
N LEU A 280 -15.27 11.70 -2.54
CA LEU A 280 -15.19 10.53 -1.66
C LEU A 280 -13.85 10.41 -0.94
N LEU A 281 -12.80 11.05 -1.48
CA LEU A 281 -11.51 11.13 -0.79
C LEU A 281 -11.64 11.84 0.57
N ASP A 282 -12.57 12.77 0.75
CA ASP A 282 -12.78 13.45 2.05
C ASP A 282 -13.27 12.51 3.17
N LEU A 283 -13.83 11.35 2.81
CA LEU A 283 -14.31 10.34 3.76
C LEU A 283 -13.17 9.47 4.29
N LEU A 284 -12.01 9.47 3.62
CA LEU A 284 -10.84 8.70 4.06
C LEU A 284 -10.17 9.37 5.25
N LYS A 285 -9.83 8.56 6.24
CA LYS A 285 -9.13 8.95 7.46
C LYS A 285 -7.63 8.98 7.21
N PHE A 286 -7.14 9.90 6.39
CA PHE A 286 -5.70 10.00 6.07
C PHE A 286 -4.80 10.12 7.31
N ASP A 287 -5.32 10.58 8.46
CA ASP A 287 -4.63 10.55 9.76
C ASP A 287 -4.20 9.12 10.21
N LEU A 288 -4.86 8.07 9.69
CA LEU A 288 -4.56 6.65 9.94
C LEU A 288 -3.61 6.04 8.91
N ILE A 289 -3.20 6.79 7.88
CA ILE A 289 -2.27 6.33 6.85
C ILE A 289 -0.84 6.60 7.33
N ASP A 290 0.00 5.57 7.28
CA ASP A 290 1.41 5.70 7.65
C ASP A 290 2.22 6.51 6.62
N ILE A 291 3.44 6.90 6.98
CA ILE A 291 4.30 7.73 6.15
C ILE A 291 4.59 7.06 4.79
N GLN A 292 4.72 5.73 4.77
CA GLN A 292 4.94 4.97 3.54
C GLN A 292 3.71 5.05 2.61
N GLY A 293 2.51 4.89 3.17
CA GLY A 293 1.25 5.07 2.46
C GLY A 293 1.06 6.50 1.94
N LEU A 294 1.41 7.51 2.73
CA LEU A 294 1.37 8.92 2.28
C LEU A 294 2.36 9.21 1.14
N HIS A 295 3.55 8.59 1.15
CA HIS A 295 4.48 8.68 0.03
C HIS A 295 3.92 8.00 -1.24
N LEU A 296 3.28 6.85 -1.08
CA LEU A 296 2.59 6.19 -2.18
C LEU A 296 1.51 7.10 -2.76
N ILE A 297 0.67 7.70 -1.91
CA ILE A 297 -0.38 8.65 -2.29
C ILE A 297 0.17 9.87 -3.03
N LYS A 298 1.37 10.35 -2.69
CA LYS A 298 1.98 11.50 -3.40
C LYS A 298 2.31 11.19 -4.86
N SER A 299 2.56 9.93 -5.20
CA SER A 299 2.89 9.52 -6.57
C SER A 299 1.68 9.41 -7.50
N THR A 300 0.45 9.50 -6.98
CA THR A 300 -0.77 9.12 -7.72
C THR A 300 -1.35 10.23 -8.59
N GLY A 301 -0.79 11.43 -8.56
CA GLY A 301 -1.31 12.60 -9.29
C GLY A 301 -2.64 13.16 -8.73
N LEU A 302 -3.21 12.53 -7.70
CA LEU A 302 -4.44 12.99 -7.04
C LEU A 302 -4.19 14.15 -6.04
N LEU A 303 -2.94 14.56 -5.83
CA LEU A 303 -2.54 15.64 -4.90
C LEU A 303 -3.20 17.00 -5.18
N LYS A 304 -3.73 17.21 -6.39
CA LYS A 304 -4.46 18.42 -6.77
C LYS A 304 -5.80 18.58 -6.05
N TYR A 305 -6.34 17.50 -5.48
CA TYR A 305 -7.65 17.51 -4.83
C TYR A 305 -7.57 17.95 -3.37
N ASN A 306 -8.53 18.75 -2.93
CA ASN A 306 -8.55 19.45 -1.64
C ASN A 306 -8.27 18.57 -0.40
N PRO A 307 -8.87 17.36 -0.24
CA PRO A 307 -8.51 16.45 0.86
C PRO A 307 -7.01 16.18 0.90
N LEU A 308 -6.45 15.76 -0.24
CA LEU A 308 -5.04 15.44 -0.39
C LEU A 308 -4.13 16.65 -0.26
N ARG A 309 -4.60 17.84 -0.65
CA ARG A 309 -3.87 19.10 -0.47
C ARG A 309 -3.77 19.49 1.00
N LYS A 310 -4.90 19.50 1.73
CA LYS A 310 -4.95 19.69 3.19
C LYS A 310 -4.10 18.67 3.92
N TYR A 311 -4.10 17.40 3.46
CA TYR A 311 -3.25 16.36 3.99
C TYR A 311 -1.78 16.45 3.53
N SER A 312 -1.47 17.07 2.39
CA SER A 312 -0.08 17.34 2.00
C SER A 312 0.52 18.46 2.85
N GLU A 313 -0.28 19.49 3.15
CA GLU A 313 0.04 20.60 4.05
C GLU A 313 0.10 20.11 5.50
N LYS A 314 -0.85 19.25 5.91
CA LYS A 314 -0.72 18.47 7.13
C LYS A 314 0.45 17.51 7.09
N SER A 315 0.85 16.88 5.97
CA SER A 315 2.00 15.95 5.90
C SER A 315 3.33 16.66 6.10
N LYS A 316 3.42 17.93 5.70
CA LYS A 316 4.51 18.83 6.09
C LYS A 316 4.55 19.00 7.63
N THR A 317 3.42 18.86 8.32
CA THR A 317 3.28 18.83 9.79
C THR A 317 3.05 17.42 10.40
N PHE A 318 2.87 16.35 9.62
CA PHE A 318 2.50 14.97 10.03
C PHE A 318 3.72 14.06 10.12
N ASN A 319 4.90 14.56 9.78
CA ASN A 319 6.19 14.06 10.28
C ASN A 319 6.27 14.01 11.83
N TYR A 320 5.19 14.36 12.55
CA TYR A 320 5.10 14.51 14.01
C TYR A 320 4.13 13.56 14.76
N ARG A 321 3.67 12.43 14.18
CA ARG A 321 2.84 11.46 14.94
C ARG A 321 3.37 10.02 14.95
N TYR A 322 4.66 9.87 15.23
CA TYR A 322 5.04 8.99 16.35
C TYR A 322 5.03 9.94 17.56
N LYS A 323 4.29 9.65 18.64
CA LYS A 323 4.47 10.36 19.92
C LYS A 323 5.36 9.51 20.83
N PRO A 324 6.70 9.51 20.68
CA PRO A 324 7.53 9.56 21.88
C PRO A 324 7.17 10.86 22.60
N THR A 325 7.17 10.85 23.92
CA THR A 325 7.13 12.07 24.74
C THR A 325 8.04 13.15 24.13
N LYS A 326 7.48 14.25 23.63
CA LYS A 326 8.23 15.31 22.96
C LYS A 326 9.26 15.89 23.94
N LYS A 327 10.55 15.75 23.63
CA LYS A 327 11.63 16.31 24.45
C LYS A 327 12.17 17.57 23.78
N ARG A 328 12.28 18.66 24.54
CA ARG A 328 12.80 19.97 24.08
C ARG A 328 14.33 20.02 24.02
N LEU A 329 15.01 18.90 23.73
CA LEU A 329 16.46 18.86 23.65
C LEU A 329 16.97 19.72 22.48
N LYS A 330 17.87 20.68 22.75
CA LYS A 330 18.55 21.50 21.73
C LYS A 330 19.75 20.76 21.17
N VAL A 331 19.65 20.26 19.94
CA VAL A 331 20.69 19.48 19.28
C VAL A 331 21.28 20.26 18.12
N LEU A 332 22.61 20.29 18.02
CA LEU A 332 23.32 20.83 16.85
C LEU A 332 23.86 19.68 15.99
N LEU A 333 23.45 19.64 14.72
CA LEU A 333 24.11 18.80 13.70
C LEU A 333 25.31 19.55 13.14
N LEU A 334 26.50 18.97 13.29
CA LEU A 334 27.74 19.60 12.87
C LEU A 334 28.46 18.70 11.85
N ALA A 335 28.65 19.21 10.63
CA ALA A 335 29.35 18.46 9.58
C ALA A 335 29.93 19.38 8.52
N SER A 336 30.89 18.88 7.73
CA SER A 336 31.36 19.53 6.51
C SER A 336 30.52 19.01 5.34
N GLU A 337 29.44 19.69 5.01
CA GLU A 337 28.51 19.26 3.96
C GLU A 337 27.93 20.50 3.29
N ASP A 338 28.25 20.68 2.01
CA ASP A 338 27.84 21.86 1.24
C ASP A 338 26.40 21.78 0.73
N ARG A 339 25.76 20.60 0.85
CA ARG A 339 24.35 20.36 0.50
C ARG A 339 23.45 20.41 1.73
N SER A 340 22.30 21.07 1.60
CA SER A 340 21.27 21.09 2.66
C SER A 340 20.54 19.76 2.84
N GLY A 341 20.54 18.91 1.81
CA GLY A 341 19.79 17.66 1.76
C GLY A 341 20.16 16.63 2.85
N PRO A 342 21.44 16.31 3.05
CA PRO A 342 21.88 15.40 4.12
C PRO A 342 21.51 15.89 5.52
N PHE A 343 21.65 17.20 5.80
CA PHE A 343 21.22 17.78 7.06
C PHE A 343 19.73 17.57 7.30
N GLU A 344 18.91 17.73 6.27
CA GLU A 344 17.46 17.54 6.37
C GLU A 344 17.08 16.06 6.56
N ASP A 345 17.78 15.12 5.90
CA ASP A 345 17.54 13.68 6.09
C ASP A 345 17.86 13.23 7.52
N ILE A 346 19.02 13.64 8.05
CA ILE A 346 19.44 13.33 9.42
C ILE A 346 18.52 14.01 10.43
N SER A 347 18.20 15.30 10.23
CA SER A 347 17.27 16.03 11.09
C SER A 347 15.92 15.34 11.14
N ASN A 348 15.38 14.90 10.00
CA ASN A 348 14.10 14.19 9.97
C ASN A 348 14.18 12.83 10.67
N SER A 349 15.27 12.09 10.50
CA SER A 349 15.50 10.83 11.22
C SER A 349 15.48 11.02 12.74
N ILE A 350 16.11 12.09 13.23
CA ILE A 350 16.14 12.43 14.65
C ILE A 350 14.77 12.92 15.14
N ARG A 351 14.09 13.79 14.37
CA ARG A 351 12.74 14.31 14.68
C ARG A 351 11.70 13.19 14.78
N CYS A 352 11.77 12.19 13.90
CA CYS A 352 10.87 11.03 13.95
C CYS A 352 10.98 10.23 15.26
N ASN A 353 12.03 10.43 16.06
CA ASN A 353 12.23 9.79 17.36
C ASN A 353 12.07 10.77 18.54
N GLY A 354 11.49 11.96 18.34
CA GLY A 354 10.97 12.81 19.43
C GLY A 354 11.84 13.99 19.85
N ILE A 355 12.95 14.23 19.17
CA ILE A 355 13.84 15.38 19.37
C ILE A 355 13.54 16.42 18.28
N GLU A 356 12.87 17.53 18.64
CA GLU A 356 12.37 18.50 17.65
C GLU A 356 13.34 19.65 17.38
N ASN A 357 14.07 20.11 18.41
CA ASN A 357 14.89 21.32 18.34
C ASN A 357 16.28 21.00 17.79
N ILE A 358 16.38 20.93 16.47
CA ILE A 358 17.60 20.59 15.74
C ILE A 358 18.03 21.77 14.88
N SER A 359 19.21 22.31 15.16
CA SER A 359 19.93 23.24 14.30
C SER A 359 21.03 22.49 13.55
N TRP A 360 21.56 23.06 12.48
CA TRP A 360 22.72 22.51 11.79
C TRP A 360 23.71 23.60 11.39
N PHE A 361 24.97 23.21 11.22
CA PHE A 361 26.05 24.11 10.83
C PHE A 361 27.03 23.40 9.88
N ASP A 362 27.32 24.07 8.76
CA ASP A 362 28.21 23.58 7.70
C ASP A 362 29.66 24.04 7.92
N CYS A 363 30.51 23.09 8.33
CA CYS A 363 31.93 23.29 8.54
C CYS A 363 32.80 23.25 7.27
N SER A 364 32.20 23.09 6.09
CA SER A 364 32.93 23.19 4.82
C SER A 364 33.30 24.63 4.48
N ARG A 365 32.60 25.61 5.06
CA ARG A 365 32.79 27.05 4.81
C ARG A 365 33.56 27.73 5.93
N GLU A 366 33.22 27.45 7.18
CA GLU A 366 33.83 28.11 8.35
C GLU A 366 33.72 27.23 9.61
N ALA A 367 34.41 27.61 10.69
CA ALA A 367 34.21 27.00 12.00
C ALA A 367 33.13 27.74 12.79
N PRO A 368 32.24 27.04 13.50
CA PRO A 368 31.28 27.70 14.39
C PRO A 368 32.01 28.35 15.57
N ASN A 369 31.45 29.42 16.12
CA ASN A 369 31.96 29.98 17.36
C ASN A 369 31.55 29.14 18.58
N TYR A 370 32.32 29.20 19.65
CA TYR A 370 32.07 28.37 20.84
C TYR A 370 30.78 28.76 21.59
N LYS A 371 30.37 30.03 21.54
CA LYS A 371 29.13 30.52 22.18
C LYS A 371 27.91 29.82 21.56
N PHE A 372 27.89 29.69 20.24
CA PHE A 372 26.87 28.98 19.48
C PHE A 372 26.82 27.49 19.86
N LEU A 373 27.96 26.82 20.04
CA LEU A 373 27.99 25.43 20.52
C LEU A 373 27.34 25.28 21.90
N LYS A 374 27.61 26.23 22.82
CA LYS A 374 27.08 26.21 24.20
C LYS A 374 25.57 26.38 24.31
N GLU A 375 24.92 26.97 23.30
CA GLU A 375 23.47 27.12 23.25
C GLU A 375 22.74 25.78 23.06
N HIS A 376 23.47 24.73 22.68
CA HIS A 376 22.97 23.38 22.44
C HIS A 376 23.36 22.44 23.60
N GLU A 377 22.49 21.49 23.90
CA GLU A 377 22.65 20.48 24.96
C GLU A 377 23.40 19.24 24.48
N ALA A 378 23.32 18.97 23.17
CA ALA A 378 24.01 17.87 22.52
C ALA A 378 24.58 18.31 21.18
N ILE A 379 25.74 17.76 20.82
CA ILE A 379 26.28 17.87 19.46
C ILE A 379 26.24 16.49 18.80
N PHE A 380 25.62 16.43 17.63
CA PHE A 380 25.72 15.30 16.72
C PHE A 380 26.65 15.68 15.59
N PHE A 381 27.86 15.15 15.61
CA PHE A 381 28.88 15.39 14.60
C PHE A 381 28.88 14.25 13.59
N TYR A 382 28.99 14.57 12.30
CA TYR A 382 29.24 13.56 11.28
C TYR A 382 30.22 14.03 10.21
N SER A 383 30.85 13.06 9.55
CA SER A 383 31.74 13.35 8.42
C SER A 383 31.70 12.26 7.34
N SER A 384 31.46 12.66 6.10
CA SER A 384 31.49 11.83 4.91
C SER A 384 32.92 11.73 4.31
N MET A 385 33.18 10.77 3.42
CA MET A 385 34.47 10.63 2.71
C MET A 385 34.80 11.82 1.80
N GLU A 386 33.79 12.60 1.44
CA GLU A 386 33.89 13.78 0.56
C GLU A 386 34.06 15.08 1.36
N CYS A 387 34.05 15.02 2.70
CA CYS A 387 34.15 16.19 3.56
C CYS A 387 35.52 16.89 3.46
N ASN A 388 35.49 18.18 3.12
CA ASN A 388 36.63 19.10 3.22
C ASN A 388 36.32 20.13 4.32
N PHE A 389 36.73 19.87 5.56
CA PHE A 389 36.63 20.88 6.62
C PHE A 389 37.50 22.08 6.25
N ASN A 390 36.96 23.29 6.30
CA ASN A 390 37.79 24.49 6.13
C ASN A 390 38.74 24.68 7.33
N CYS A 391 38.26 24.33 8.53
CA CYS A 391 39.00 24.53 9.79
C CYS A 391 38.97 23.28 10.69
N PRO A 392 39.54 22.13 10.28
CA PRO A 392 39.43 20.86 10.97
C PRO A 392 39.97 20.86 12.42
N GLU A 393 41.07 21.57 12.66
CA GLU A 393 41.70 21.63 13.99
C GLU A 393 40.89 22.50 14.95
N ILE A 394 40.35 23.63 14.46
CA ILE A 394 39.47 24.50 15.25
C ILE A 394 38.20 23.74 15.64
N VAL A 395 37.54 23.08 14.69
CA VAL A 395 36.32 22.29 14.95
C VAL A 395 36.59 21.20 16.00
N GLY A 396 37.68 20.45 15.87
CA GLY A 396 37.96 19.40 16.85
C GLY A 396 38.46 19.93 18.20
N ASN A 397 39.11 21.10 18.26
CA ASN A 397 39.40 21.79 19.52
C ASN A 397 38.11 22.23 20.23
N LEU A 398 37.14 22.76 19.48
CA LEU A 398 35.83 23.16 20.01
C LEU A 398 35.03 21.96 20.55
N LEU A 399 35.00 20.85 19.80
CA LEU A 399 34.35 19.61 20.25
C LEU A 399 35.01 19.05 21.52
N GLY A 400 36.35 19.00 21.57
CA GLY A 400 37.07 18.54 22.75
C GLY A 400 36.78 19.41 23.98
N ARG A 401 36.79 20.74 23.82
CA ARG A 401 36.42 21.69 24.89
C ARG A 401 34.97 21.49 25.34
N TYR A 402 34.03 21.29 24.41
CA TYR A 402 32.63 21.04 24.73
C TYR A 402 32.45 19.80 25.61
N VAL A 403 33.21 18.72 25.34
CA VAL A 403 33.21 17.50 26.16
C VAL A 403 33.83 17.72 27.54
N GLU A 404 34.93 18.46 27.63
CA GLU A 404 35.57 18.76 28.93
C GLU A 404 34.69 19.61 29.84
N GLU A 405 33.85 20.47 29.27
CA GLU A 405 32.85 21.25 30.02
C GLU A 405 31.59 20.42 30.37
N GLY A 406 31.68 19.09 30.33
CA GLY A 406 30.65 18.18 30.81
C GLY A 406 29.57 17.82 29.80
N ARG A 407 29.65 18.28 28.54
CA ARG A 407 28.58 18.15 27.55
C ARG A 407 28.82 17.02 26.54
N GLY A 408 27.73 16.41 26.10
CA GLY A 408 27.76 15.20 25.30
C GLY A 408 28.04 15.41 23.81
N VAL A 409 28.79 14.49 23.19
CA VAL A 409 28.98 14.46 21.72
C VAL A 409 28.72 13.06 21.16
N VAL A 410 27.89 12.96 20.12
CA VAL A 410 27.78 11.77 19.27
C VAL A 410 28.58 12.01 18.00
N ILE A 411 29.42 11.06 17.62
CA ILE A 411 30.28 11.12 16.43
C ILE A 411 29.88 10.00 15.48
N CYS A 412 29.44 10.35 14.28
CA CYS A 412 29.06 9.42 13.21
C CYS A 412 30.01 9.50 12.02
N SER A 413 30.10 8.40 11.27
CA SER A 413 30.90 8.28 10.04
C SER A 413 32.33 8.79 10.24
N VAL A 414 33.15 7.92 10.84
CA VAL A 414 34.50 8.26 11.31
C VAL A 414 35.50 8.38 10.16
N ALA A 415 35.06 8.22 8.91
CA ALA A 415 35.91 8.06 7.73
C ALA A 415 36.87 9.25 7.50
N SER A 416 36.47 10.48 7.83
CA SER A 416 37.32 11.67 7.71
C SER A 416 38.28 11.88 8.90
N LEU A 417 38.18 11.08 9.98
CA LEU A 417 39.00 11.27 11.17
C LEU A 417 40.46 10.81 10.96
N PHE A 418 40.77 9.95 9.96
CA PHE A 418 42.13 9.35 9.85
C PHE A 418 42.58 8.96 8.43
N LYS A 419 43.91 8.90 8.20
CA LYS A 419 44.60 8.70 6.89
C LYS A 419 44.14 7.47 6.11
N ASN A 420 43.80 7.69 4.84
CA ASN A 420 43.91 6.66 3.80
C ASN A 420 45.40 6.39 3.54
N GLU A 421 45.89 5.23 3.97
CA GLU A 421 47.02 4.64 3.25
C GLU A 421 46.49 4.16 1.90
N LYS A 422 46.87 4.86 0.83
CA LYS A 422 46.64 4.45 -0.55
C LYS A 422 47.14 3.01 -0.71
N LYS A 423 46.24 2.02 -0.76
CA LYS A 423 46.45 0.92 -1.70
C LYS A 423 46.08 1.48 -3.06
N LYS A 424 47.04 1.53 -3.99
CA LYS A 424 46.78 1.47 -5.42
C LYS A 424 45.69 0.40 -5.62
N TYR A 425 44.45 0.82 -5.82
CA TYR A 425 43.45 -0.05 -6.42
C TYR A 425 43.60 0.15 -7.91
N ASP A 426 43.76 -0.96 -8.59
CA ASP A 426 44.25 -1.07 -9.95
C ASP A 426 43.52 -0.14 -10.92
N SER A 427 44.33 0.63 -11.64
CA SER A 427 43.97 1.22 -12.93
C SER A 427 43.78 0.17 -14.04
N ASN A 428 43.48 -1.09 -13.70
CA ASN A 428 43.34 -2.20 -14.66
C ASN A 428 41.90 -2.61 -14.95
N LEU A 429 40.88 -1.88 -14.49
CA LEU A 429 39.48 -2.10 -14.92
C LEU A 429 39.01 -1.13 -16.02
N LEU A 430 39.92 -0.37 -16.63
CA LEU A 430 39.66 0.43 -17.85
C LEU A 430 40.79 0.30 -18.90
N THR A 431 41.63 -0.73 -18.80
CA THR A 431 42.64 -1.07 -19.83
C THR A 431 42.34 -2.37 -20.58
N GLU A 432 41.15 -2.96 -20.41
CA GLU A 432 40.72 -4.10 -21.24
C GLU A 432 40.14 -3.71 -22.61
N ASN A 433 39.86 -2.43 -22.86
CA ASN A 433 39.43 -1.95 -24.19
C ASN A 433 40.58 -1.41 -25.07
N GLU A 434 41.84 -1.50 -24.62
CA GLU A 434 43.01 -1.20 -25.45
C GLU A 434 43.68 -2.47 -26.01
N ASN A 435 43.39 -3.66 -25.45
CA ASN A 435 43.87 -4.94 -25.96
C ASN A 435 42.94 -5.61 -27.00
N GLU A 436 41.71 -5.11 -27.20
CA GLU A 436 40.85 -5.53 -28.31
C GLU A 436 41.21 -4.84 -29.63
N LYS A 437 41.82 -3.64 -29.58
CA LYS A 437 42.30 -2.92 -30.78
C LYS A 437 43.67 -3.36 -31.28
N GLU A 438 44.47 -4.04 -30.47
CA GLU A 438 45.70 -4.67 -30.92
C GLU A 438 45.49 -6.10 -31.43
N LYS A 439 44.45 -6.82 -30.95
CA LYS A 439 44.07 -8.15 -31.47
C LYS A 439 43.29 -8.13 -32.79
N GLU A 440 42.65 -7.00 -33.15
CA GLU A 440 42.09 -6.81 -34.50
C GLU A 440 43.17 -6.45 -35.54
N LYS A 441 44.25 -5.75 -35.15
CA LYS A 441 45.38 -5.44 -36.03
C LYS A 441 46.31 -6.62 -36.31
N GLU A 442 46.25 -7.67 -35.48
CA GLU A 442 47.01 -8.92 -35.67
C GLU A 442 46.22 -10.01 -36.40
N LYS A 443 44.89 -9.87 -36.55
CA LYS A 443 44.04 -10.78 -37.33
C LYS A 443 43.85 -10.38 -38.81
N GLU A 444 44.21 -9.16 -39.19
CA GLU A 444 44.23 -8.70 -40.59
C GLU A 444 45.59 -8.84 -41.29
N LYS A 445 46.63 -9.29 -40.58
CA LYS A 445 47.99 -9.49 -41.14
C LYS A 445 48.34 -10.94 -41.47
N ILE A 446 47.44 -11.89 -41.23
CA ILE A 446 47.63 -13.31 -41.56
C ILE A 446 46.31 -13.84 -42.15
N ASN A 447 45.97 -13.32 -43.34
CA ASN A 447 45.18 -14.07 -44.32
C ASN A 447 45.51 -13.53 -45.72
N ILE A 448 46.52 -14.16 -46.34
CA ILE A 448 46.52 -14.59 -47.75
C ILE A 448 46.44 -13.42 -48.76
N GLU A 449 47.53 -12.87 -49.29
CA GLU A 449 48.35 -13.49 -50.37
C GLU A 449 47.55 -14.41 -51.31
N SER A 450 46.72 -13.80 -52.16
CA SER A 450 46.46 -14.29 -53.53
C SER A 450 45.78 -13.20 -54.35
N GLU A 451 46.22 -13.07 -55.61
CA GLU A 451 45.75 -12.15 -56.67
C GLU A 451 46.36 -10.74 -56.62
N SER A 452 47.61 -10.52 -57.06
CA SER A 452 48.14 -10.48 -58.44
C SER A 452 47.59 -9.35 -59.32
N SER A 453 48.53 -8.52 -59.83
CA SER A 453 48.47 -7.66 -61.03
C SER A 453 47.42 -6.52 -61.03
N GLU A 454 47.66 -5.30 -61.48
CA GLU A 454 48.65 -4.77 -62.42
C GLU A 454 48.49 -3.22 -62.48
N ASN A 455 49.58 -2.54 -62.89
CA ASN A 455 49.61 -1.32 -63.71
C ASN A 455 49.14 0.02 -63.10
N ARG A 456 50.09 0.92 -62.79
CA ARG A 456 50.61 2.02 -63.67
C ARG A 456 49.58 3.15 -63.82
N SER A 457 49.87 4.43 -63.73
CA SER A 457 51.10 5.24 -63.71
C SER A 457 50.65 6.70 -63.69
N ASP A 458 51.44 7.59 -63.08
CA ASP A 458 51.76 8.96 -63.53
C ASP A 458 50.59 9.96 -63.74
N SER A 459 50.68 11.27 -63.47
CA SER A 459 51.78 12.23 -63.29
C SER A 459 51.10 13.61 -63.10
N TYR A 460 51.79 14.54 -62.41
CA TYR A 460 51.91 16.00 -62.70
C TYR A 460 50.64 16.84 -62.99
N SER A 461 50.54 18.15 -62.79
CA SER A 461 51.20 19.21 -62.02
C SER A 461 50.48 20.51 -62.43
N GLY A 462 50.48 21.54 -61.58
CA GLY A 462 50.36 22.95 -61.98
C GLY A 462 48.96 23.43 -62.40
N SER A 463 48.29 24.36 -61.71
CA SER A 463 48.63 25.75 -61.35
C SER A 463 47.85 26.75 -62.22
N SER A 464 47.33 27.78 -61.54
CA SER A 464 46.94 29.12 -62.04
C SER A 464 45.74 29.18 -63.00
N SER A 465 44.88 30.20 -63.02
CA SER A 465 44.64 31.42 -62.24
C SER A 465 43.47 32.15 -62.94
N SER A 466 42.84 33.09 -62.24
CA SER A 466 42.03 34.23 -62.76
C SER A 466 40.75 33.88 -63.54
N GLY A 467 39.63 34.59 -63.43
CA GLY A 467 39.28 35.83 -62.75
C GLY A 467 37.98 36.36 -63.38
N THR A 468 37.27 37.21 -62.62
CA THR A 468 36.26 38.22 -63.02
C THR A 468 34.86 37.80 -63.50
N ASP A 469 33.86 38.24 -62.70
CA ASP A 469 32.69 39.10 -63.03
C ASP A 469 31.70 38.65 -64.12
N SER A 470 30.36 38.81 -64.07
CA SER A 470 29.36 39.41 -63.17
C SER A 470 27.97 39.26 -63.85
N TYR A 471 26.86 39.38 -63.08
CA TYR A 471 25.43 39.54 -63.50
C TYR A 471 24.75 38.36 -64.25
N SER A 472 23.47 37.99 -64.09
CA SER A 472 22.30 38.48 -63.33
C SER A 472 21.17 37.43 -63.46
N ASP A 473 20.29 37.42 -62.45
CA ASP A 473 18.84 37.10 -62.45
C ASP A 473 18.29 35.73 -62.88
N SER A 474 17.67 35.05 -61.91
CA SER A 474 16.21 34.86 -61.75
C SER A 474 15.78 33.43 -61.40
N ASP A 475 15.09 33.38 -60.25
CA ASP A 475 13.94 32.55 -59.87
C ASP A 475 13.99 31.03 -60.08
N SER A 476 14.03 30.28 -58.98
CA SER A 476 12.83 29.77 -58.30
C SER A 476 13.14 28.58 -57.38
N ASP A 477 12.62 28.72 -56.16
CA ASP A 477 12.13 27.72 -55.20
C ASP A 477 12.76 26.33 -55.04
N SER A 478 13.00 26.08 -53.75
CA SER A 478 12.89 24.86 -52.98
C SER A 478 14.16 24.05 -52.66
N ASP A 479 14.35 23.98 -51.34
CA ASP A 479 14.90 22.89 -50.55
C ASP A 479 16.42 22.77 -50.29
N SER A 480 16.66 22.60 -48.98
CA SER A 480 17.77 21.94 -48.31
C SER A 480 19.13 22.63 -48.33
N ASP A 481 19.51 23.19 -47.17
CA ASP A 481 20.91 23.17 -46.73
C ASP A 481 20.99 22.95 -45.22
N SER A 482 21.31 21.71 -44.89
CA SER A 482 22.12 21.31 -43.75
C SER A 482 23.56 21.77 -43.99
N ASP A 483 24.12 22.59 -43.11
CA ASP A 483 25.48 22.43 -42.58
C ASP A 483 25.90 23.60 -41.68
N SER A 484 25.69 23.46 -40.38
CA SER A 484 26.41 24.28 -39.38
C SER A 484 26.75 23.55 -38.08
N ASP A 485 26.70 22.21 -38.06
CA ASP A 485 26.88 21.43 -36.83
C ASP A 485 28.31 20.94 -36.54
N ASN A 486 29.27 21.13 -37.45
CA ASN A 486 30.62 20.60 -37.25
C ASN A 486 31.64 21.56 -36.57
N GLU A 487 31.30 22.83 -36.36
CA GLU A 487 32.17 23.77 -35.59
C GLU A 487 31.73 24.01 -34.14
N LYS A 488 30.45 23.82 -33.81
CA LYS A 488 29.96 23.91 -32.42
C LYS A 488 30.34 22.69 -31.58
N GLU A 489 30.50 21.51 -32.19
CA GLU A 489 30.96 20.30 -31.50
C GLU A 489 32.46 20.30 -31.15
N LYS A 490 33.32 20.91 -31.98
CA LYS A 490 34.77 20.98 -31.69
C LYS A 490 35.09 22.01 -30.60
N LYS A 491 34.35 23.11 -30.51
CA LYS A 491 34.50 24.12 -29.43
C LYS A 491 33.94 23.63 -28.08
N THR A 492 32.83 22.88 -28.07
CA THR A 492 32.30 22.26 -26.83
C THR A 492 33.13 21.07 -26.33
N LYS A 493 33.75 20.27 -27.23
CA LYS A 493 34.68 19.20 -26.83
C LYS A 493 36.01 19.73 -26.26
N LYS A 494 36.52 20.88 -26.74
CA LYS A 494 37.71 21.56 -26.15
C LYS A 494 37.41 22.24 -24.81
N SER A 495 36.24 22.86 -24.63
CA SER A 495 35.80 23.40 -23.32
C SER A 495 35.60 22.28 -22.29
N LYS A 496 34.94 21.18 -22.66
CA LYS A 496 34.75 20.01 -21.77
C LYS A 496 36.06 19.30 -21.40
N LYS A 497 37.05 19.22 -22.31
CA LYS A 497 38.39 18.68 -22.00
C LYS A 497 39.21 19.62 -21.10
N LYS A 498 39.06 20.95 -21.22
CA LYS A 498 39.72 21.92 -20.34
C LYS A 498 39.12 21.91 -18.94
N ASP A 499 37.78 21.79 -18.82
CA ASP A 499 37.10 21.62 -17.53
C ASP A 499 37.36 20.25 -16.88
N GLN A 500 37.52 19.19 -17.68
CA GLN A 500 37.92 17.87 -17.18
C GLN A 500 39.39 17.83 -16.74
N ASN A 501 40.30 18.54 -17.42
CA ASN A 501 41.68 18.66 -16.97
C ASN A 501 41.81 19.58 -15.75
N ILE A 502 41.04 20.67 -15.65
CA ILE A 502 40.96 21.49 -14.43
C ILE A 502 40.37 20.67 -13.27
N ARG A 503 39.36 19.82 -13.51
CA ARG A 503 38.86 18.87 -12.50
C ARG A 503 39.89 17.80 -12.13
N LYS A 504 40.64 17.24 -13.08
CA LYS A 504 41.69 16.24 -12.80
C LYS A 504 42.88 16.87 -12.06
N GLU A 505 43.21 18.13 -12.34
CA GLU A 505 44.26 18.87 -11.65
C GLU A 505 43.79 19.34 -10.26
N PHE A 506 42.51 19.75 -10.09
CA PHE A 506 41.88 20.02 -8.79
C PHE A 506 41.78 18.78 -7.90
N VAL A 507 41.48 17.62 -8.47
CA VAL A 507 41.44 16.33 -7.75
C VAL A 507 42.85 15.84 -7.40
N SER A 508 43.90 16.34 -8.08
CA SER A 508 45.29 15.99 -7.79
C SER A 508 45.95 16.82 -6.66
N LYS A 509 45.27 17.85 -6.14
CA LYS A 509 45.80 18.76 -5.09
C LYS A 509 44.86 19.01 -3.89
N THR A 510 43.77 18.28 -3.71
CA THR A 510 42.99 18.36 -2.47
C THR A 510 43.70 17.62 -1.33
N LYS A 511 44.46 18.37 -0.52
CA LYS A 511 44.75 17.96 0.86
C LYS A 511 43.39 17.71 1.54
N GLN A 512 42.99 16.45 1.72
CA GLN A 512 41.81 16.11 2.54
C GLN A 512 42.06 16.59 3.97
N HIS A 513 41.30 17.59 4.42
CA HIS A 513 41.44 18.21 5.73
C HIS A 513 40.66 17.41 6.77
N GLN A 514 41.24 16.28 7.17
CA GLN A 514 40.73 15.40 8.25
C GLN A 514 40.46 16.17 9.53
N LEU A 515 39.44 15.77 10.30
CA LEU A 515 39.19 16.38 11.61
C LEU A 515 40.42 16.17 12.50
N LYS A 516 40.86 17.25 13.17
CA LYS A 516 42.10 17.33 13.95
C LYS A 516 41.84 17.98 15.30
N GLY A 517 42.89 18.17 16.08
CA GLY A 517 42.80 18.88 17.34
C GLY A 517 42.27 18.01 18.47
N LYS A 518 41.77 18.66 19.52
CA LYS A 518 41.61 18.09 20.84
C LYS A 518 40.70 16.87 20.90
N ILE A 519 39.61 16.84 20.14
CA ILE A 519 38.70 15.68 20.10
C ILE A 519 39.41 14.39 19.63
N VAL A 520 40.42 14.51 18.77
CA VAL A 520 41.21 13.40 18.24
C VAL A 520 42.41 13.10 19.13
N SER A 521 43.24 14.10 19.42
CA SER A 521 44.50 13.93 20.16
C SER A 521 44.31 13.75 21.67
N GLY A 522 43.20 14.22 22.23
CA GLY A 522 42.89 14.15 23.66
C GLY A 522 42.29 12.83 24.13
N GLY A 523 42.21 11.82 23.25
CA GLY A 523 41.78 10.47 23.61
C GLY A 523 40.28 10.33 23.91
N PHE A 524 39.44 11.21 23.36
CA PHE A 524 37.99 11.18 23.55
C PHE A 524 37.28 10.09 22.74
N LEU A 525 37.87 9.68 21.61
CA LEU A 525 37.28 8.66 20.73
C LEU A 525 37.39 7.26 21.38
N PRO A 526 36.31 6.46 21.36
CA PRO A 526 36.30 5.14 22.00
C PRO A 526 36.79 3.98 21.13
N ILE A 527 36.93 4.17 19.82
CA ILE A 527 37.36 3.12 18.89
C ILE A 527 38.80 3.35 18.43
N LYS A 528 39.55 2.26 18.22
CA LYS A 528 40.85 2.27 17.54
C LYS A 528 40.65 1.94 16.07
N PRO A 529 40.63 2.95 15.19
CA PRO A 529 40.48 2.72 13.77
C PRO A 529 41.77 2.11 13.21
N SER A 530 41.63 1.05 12.42
CA SER A 530 42.77 0.42 11.72
C SER A 530 42.85 0.86 10.25
N ARG A 531 41.70 0.99 9.57
CA ARG A 531 41.60 1.46 8.19
C ARG A 531 40.17 1.86 7.84
N ALA A 532 39.97 2.91 7.03
CA ALA A 532 38.67 3.20 6.42
C ALA A 532 38.32 2.12 5.37
N LEU A 533 37.07 1.63 5.37
CA LEU A 533 36.60 0.71 4.35
C LEU A 533 35.61 1.38 3.41
N TYR A 534 35.82 1.10 2.13
CA TYR A 534 34.75 0.93 1.17
C TYR A 534 34.47 -0.58 1.15
N PHE A 535 33.24 -1.01 1.38
CA PHE A 535 32.90 -2.43 1.25
C PHE A 535 31.89 -2.62 0.14
N ASP A 536 32.13 -3.60 -0.71
CA ASP A 536 31.15 -4.15 -1.66
C ASP A 536 30.17 -5.13 -0.96
N ARG A 537 30.05 -5.06 0.38
CA ARG A 537 29.23 -5.99 1.18
C ARG A 537 28.37 -5.26 2.17
N ARG A 538 27.07 -5.58 2.11
CA ARG A 538 26.03 -5.12 3.02
C ARG A 538 26.25 -5.66 4.44
N ALA A 539 26.56 -4.76 5.38
CA ALA A 539 26.78 -5.08 6.79
C ALA A 539 25.49 -4.89 7.62
N LYS A 540 25.19 -5.82 8.51
CA LYS A 540 24.02 -5.77 9.40
C LYS A 540 24.46 -5.77 10.86
N MET A 541 23.60 -5.27 11.75
CA MET A 541 23.86 -5.41 13.18
C MET A 541 23.90 -6.90 13.56
N GLY A 542 25.04 -7.30 14.09
CA GLY A 542 25.31 -8.65 14.57
C GLY A 542 25.13 -8.71 16.08
N VAL A 543 26.23 -8.86 16.81
CA VAL A 543 26.20 -9.06 18.26
C VAL A 543 25.94 -7.74 19.00
N VAL A 544 24.88 -7.72 19.81
CA VAL A 544 24.63 -6.68 20.82
C VAL A 544 25.29 -7.11 22.13
N VAL A 545 26.40 -6.46 22.49
CA VAL A 545 27.23 -6.78 23.66
C VAL A 545 26.53 -6.36 24.96
N ASP A 546 25.94 -5.16 24.99
CA ASP A 546 25.11 -4.70 26.10
C ASP A 546 23.68 -4.42 25.62
N LYS A 547 22.80 -5.42 25.78
CA LYS A 547 21.39 -5.34 25.38
C LYS A 547 20.59 -4.36 26.23
N ASN A 548 21.02 -4.11 27.47
CA ASN A 548 20.32 -3.23 28.41
C ASN A 548 20.82 -1.79 28.34
N HIS A 549 21.85 -1.52 27.54
CA HIS A 549 22.37 -0.18 27.34
C HIS A 549 21.25 0.76 26.84
N PRO A 550 21.13 2.00 27.36
CA PRO A 550 20.09 2.93 26.93
C PRO A 550 20.05 3.18 25.42
N ILE A 551 21.21 3.12 24.76
CA ILE A 551 21.33 3.24 23.30
C ILE A 551 20.57 2.13 22.55
N MET A 552 20.50 0.93 23.13
CA MET A 552 19.85 -0.24 22.53
C MET A 552 18.36 -0.34 22.86
N LYS A 553 17.80 0.63 23.60
CA LYS A 553 16.38 0.64 23.97
C LYS A 553 15.49 0.57 22.73
N ASN A 554 14.70 -0.49 22.63
CA ASN A 554 13.81 -0.78 21.50
C ASN A 554 14.49 -0.90 20.14
N VAL A 555 15.81 -1.13 20.08
CA VAL A 555 16.53 -1.40 18.82
C VAL A 555 16.48 -2.90 18.55
N LYS A 556 15.90 -3.31 17.42
CA LYS A 556 15.74 -4.71 17.03
C LYS A 556 16.62 -5.08 15.84
N THR A 557 16.71 -4.19 14.86
CA THR A 557 17.42 -4.46 13.60
C THR A 557 18.13 -3.22 13.11
N PHE A 558 19.30 -3.40 12.50
CA PHE A 558 19.96 -2.34 11.75
C PHE A 558 20.68 -2.96 10.55
N ASP A 559 20.53 -2.32 9.40
CA ASP A 559 21.12 -2.75 8.13
C ASP A 559 21.76 -1.52 7.50
N ALA A 560 23.09 -1.51 7.48
CA ALA A 560 23.86 -0.38 7.00
C ALA A 560 23.72 -0.21 5.47
N GLY A 561 23.31 -1.23 4.73
CA GLY A 561 23.35 -1.21 3.27
C GLY A 561 24.76 -1.49 2.72
N GLY A 562 24.87 -1.63 1.39
CA GLY A 562 26.13 -1.96 0.71
C GLY A 562 27.11 -0.79 0.57
N ASP A 563 26.61 0.44 0.44
CA ASP A 563 27.41 1.65 0.22
C ASP A 563 27.68 2.42 1.53
N SER A 564 27.25 1.88 2.69
CA SER A 564 27.46 2.57 3.96
C SER A 564 28.92 2.51 4.42
N TRP A 565 29.54 3.68 4.39
CA TRP A 565 30.89 3.92 4.89
C TRP A 565 30.96 3.70 6.41
N HIS A 566 31.83 2.79 6.82
CA HIS A 566 32.19 2.54 8.20
C HIS A 566 33.67 2.10 8.27
N ILE A 567 34.27 2.15 9.45
CA ILE A 567 35.70 1.89 9.66
C ILE A 567 35.93 0.46 10.17
N LYS A 568 37.06 -0.16 9.80
CA LYS A 568 37.58 -1.34 10.52
C LYS A 568 38.06 -0.93 11.90
N ALA A 569 37.31 -1.29 12.91
CA ALA A 569 37.64 -1.06 14.29
C ALA A 569 37.15 -2.27 15.09
N ARG A 570 38.06 -3.21 15.36
CA ARG A 570 37.78 -4.37 16.23
C ARG A 570 38.19 -4.11 17.68
N GLU A 571 39.02 -3.10 17.89
CA GLU A 571 39.56 -2.71 19.19
C GLU A 571 39.01 -1.36 19.63
N THR A 572 38.94 -1.18 20.95
CA THR A 572 38.60 0.10 21.57
C THR A 572 39.84 0.77 22.15
N GLU A 573 39.73 2.08 22.36
CA GLU A 573 40.70 2.80 23.18
C GLU A 573 40.59 2.38 24.66
N ARG A 574 41.60 2.76 25.46
CA ARG A 574 41.51 2.56 26.93
C ARG A 574 40.28 3.29 27.48
N ASN A 575 39.62 2.71 28.48
CA ASN A 575 38.42 3.25 29.14
C ASN A 575 37.25 3.46 28.16
N SER A 576 37.01 2.47 27.31
CA SER A 576 35.93 2.48 26.33
C SER A 576 35.16 1.18 26.38
N ARG A 577 33.88 1.24 26.01
CA ARG A 577 32.96 0.11 26.08
C ARG A 577 32.29 -0.12 24.74
N ILE A 578 32.31 -1.37 24.27
CA ILE A 578 31.57 -1.79 23.07
C ILE A 578 30.13 -2.09 23.47
N ILE A 579 29.17 -1.54 22.72
CA ILE A 579 27.74 -1.74 22.94
C ILE A 579 27.16 -2.69 21.90
N ALA A 580 27.53 -2.52 20.63
CA ALA A 580 27.07 -3.38 19.53
C ALA A 580 28.16 -3.52 18.46
N LYS A 581 28.10 -4.65 17.74
CA LYS A 581 28.96 -4.98 16.60
C LYS A 581 28.12 -5.28 15.36
N TYR A 582 28.74 -5.12 14.21
CA TYR A 582 28.25 -5.66 12.95
C TYR A 582 28.37 -7.19 12.91
N ASP A 583 27.75 -7.80 11.91
CA ASP A 583 27.80 -9.25 11.62
C ASP A 583 29.18 -9.73 11.15
N ASP A 584 30.07 -8.81 10.76
CA ASP A 584 31.48 -9.05 10.45
C ASP A 584 32.44 -8.80 11.64
N ASN A 585 31.89 -8.63 12.85
CA ASN A 585 32.58 -8.33 14.11
C ASN A 585 33.23 -6.95 14.23
N GLU A 586 33.06 -6.04 13.26
CA GLU A 586 33.49 -4.66 13.42
C GLU A 586 32.59 -3.92 14.44
N ILE A 587 33.16 -2.97 15.17
CA ILE A 587 32.42 -2.18 16.16
C ILE A 587 31.38 -1.32 15.44
N LEU A 588 30.11 -1.44 15.85
CA LEU A 588 28.98 -0.64 15.37
C LEU A 588 28.73 0.55 16.32
N ILE A 589 28.69 0.31 17.62
CA ILE A 589 28.49 1.34 18.66
C ILE A 589 29.51 1.15 19.77
N ALA A 590 30.23 2.22 20.13
CA ALA A 590 31.06 2.26 21.31
C ALA A 590 30.94 3.59 22.05
N GLU A 591 31.13 3.56 23.35
CA GLU A 591 31.16 4.75 24.20
C GLU A 591 32.52 4.91 24.89
N LYS A 592 32.87 6.17 25.18
CA LYS A 592 33.98 6.49 26.08
C LYS A 592 33.44 6.51 27.50
N GLN A 593 34.04 5.72 28.38
CA GLN A 593 33.65 5.73 29.79
C GLN A 593 33.94 7.10 30.39
N ARG A 594 32.93 7.65 31.07
CA ARG A 594 32.94 9.00 31.61
C ARG A 594 33.97 9.12 32.74
N LYS A 595 34.90 10.07 32.60
CA LYS A 595 35.67 10.59 33.74
C LYS A 595 34.82 11.63 34.48
N GLU A 596 35.06 11.80 35.78
CA GLU A 596 34.36 12.79 36.60
C GLU A 596 34.38 14.18 35.93
N ASN A 597 33.21 14.84 35.87
CA ASN A 597 32.98 16.15 35.23
C ASN A 597 33.12 16.22 33.69
N MET A 598 33.46 15.14 32.98
CA MET A 598 33.46 15.12 31.51
C MET A 598 32.11 14.69 30.93
N GLY A 599 31.81 15.17 29.72
CA GLY A 599 30.65 14.75 28.95
C GLY A 599 30.83 13.37 28.32
N ARG A 600 29.71 12.72 27.98
CA ARG A 600 29.74 11.41 27.31
C ARG A 600 30.09 11.55 25.83
N VAL A 601 30.95 10.67 25.34
CA VAL A 601 31.28 10.58 23.92
C VAL A 601 30.87 9.22 23.40
N VAL A 602 30.01 9.21 22.37
CA VAL A 602 29.55 7.99 21.71
C VAL A 602 29.99 8.04 20.25
N VAL A 603 30.56 6.95 19.76
CA VAL A 603 30.82 6.76 18.33
C VAL A 603 29.82 5.76 17.76
N LEU A 604 29.14 6.19 16.70
CA LEU A 604 28.34 5.34 15.84
C LEU A 604 29.10 5.13 14.54
N ASN A 605 29.55 3.92 14.30
CA ASN A 605 30.30 3.55 13.10
C ASN A 605 29.35 3.32 11.92
N ILE A 606 28.50 4.30 11.64
CA ILE A 606 27.46 4.31 10.60
C ILE A 606 27.61 5.58 9.76
N ASN A 607 27.27 5.51 8.47
CA ASN A 607 26.91 6.71 7.74
C ASN A 607 25.51 7.16 8.21
N PRO A 608 25.33 8.38 8.74
CA PRO A 608 24.03 8.80 9.25
C PRO A 608 23.01 9.12 8.16
N ILE A 609 23.43 9.28 6.90
CA ILE A 609 22.54 9.56 5.76
C ILE A 609 21.86 8.25 5.33
N SER A 610 20.54 8.28 5.24
CA SER A 610 19.73 7.12 4.86
C SER A 610 19.57 6.98 3.35
N ASN A 611 19.14 5.82 2.88
CA ASN A 611 18.83 5.61 1.46
C ASN A 611 17.63 6.43 0.94
N LYS A 612 16.88 7.11 1.82
CA LYS A 612 15.82 8.05 1.42
C LYS A 612 16.38 9.26 0.66
N PHE A 613 17.58 9.72 1.01
CA PHE A 613 18.20 10.90 0.40
C PHE A 613 18.81 10.60 -0.97
N TYR A 614 19.65 9.57 -1.06
CA TYR A 614 20.37 9.24 -2.30
C TYR A 614 19.56 8.44 -3.31
N GLY A 615 18.41 7.88 -2.93
CA GLY A 615 17.60 7.02 -3.81
C GLY A 615 18.28 5.69 -4.19
N SER A 616 19.49 5.42 -3.70
CA SER A 616 20.24 4.19 -3.94
C SER A 616 20.02 3.18 -2.82
N SER A 617 19.90 1.89 -3.15
CA SER A 617 19.78 0.80 -2.17
C SER A 617 21.02 0.57 -1.31
N GLY A 618 22.06 1.39 -1.49
CA GLY A 618 23.36 1.25 -0.84
C GLY A 618 23.44 1.78 0.58
N PHE A 619 22.67 2.80 0.96
CA PHE A 619 22.69 3.33 2.33
C PHE A 619 21.69 2.64 3.25
N TRP A 620 21.82 2.89 4.55
CA TRP A 620 21.02 2.20 5.55
C TRP A 620 19.53 2.50 5.37
N SER A 621 18.69 1.48 5.61
CA SER A 621 17.26 1.58 5.35
C SER A 621 16.51 2.22 6.52
N PRO A 622 15.69 3.26 6.28
CA PRO A 622 14.77 3.82 7.27
C PRO A 622 13.74 2.82 7.82
N ARG A 623 13.62 1.63 7.21
CA ARG A 623 12.79 0.52 7.73
C ARG A 623 13.45 -0.23 8.89
N THR A 624 14.74 0.02 9.15
CA THR A 624 15.48 -0.51 10.30
C THR A 624 15.62 0.54 11.40
N ASP A 625 16.16 0.17 12.55
CA ASP A 625 16.21 1.02 13.75
C ASP A 625 17.41 2.00 13.76
N GLY A 626 18.02 2.33 12.62
CA GLY A 626 19.16 3.25 12.53
C GLY A 626 18.86 4.65 13.09
N ALA A 627 17.70 5.22 12.74
CA ALA A 627 17.24 6.50 13.31
C ALA A 627 17.08 6.43 14.84
N ARG A 628 16.63 5.28 15.36
CA ARG A 628 16.46 5.06 16.80
C ARG A 628 17.80 4.93 17.52
N ILE A 629 18.78 4.25 16.91
CA ILE A 629 20.16 4.20 17.43
C ILE A 629 20.73 5.61 17.56
N ILE A 630 20.57 6.45 16.52
CA ILE A 630 21.03 7.85 16.53
C ILE A 630 20.35 8.63 17.66
N SER A 631 19.03 8.59 17.75
CA SER A 631 18.29 9.36 18.76
C SER A 631 18.54 8.86 20.19
N ASN A 632 18.57 7.55 20.42
CA ASN A 632 18.91 7.02 21.74
C ASN A 632 20.34 7.41 22.16
N SER A 633 21.27 7.52 21.20
CA SER A 633 22.64 8.00 21.47
C SER A 633 22.66 9.47 21.87
N ILE A 634 21.90 10.31 21.17
CA ILE A 634 21.76 11.74 21.51
C ILE A 634 21.15 11.90 22.92
N GLU A 635 20.09 11.16 23.24
CA GLU A 635 19.50 11.21 24.60
C GLU A 635 20.46 10.69 25.66
N TYR A 636 21.22 9.64 25.34
CA TYR A 636 22.16 9.06 26.27
C TYR A 636 23.27 10.02 26.64
N ILE A 637 23.79 10.82 25.69
CA ILE A 637 24.86 11.77 25.98
C ILE A 637 24.39 13.01 26.77
N THR A 638 23.09 13.29 26.81
CA THR A 638 22.49 14.43 27.55
C THR A 638 22.04 14.09 28.96
N ASN A 639 21.77 12.81 29.25
CA ASN A 639 21.36 12.39 30.59
C ASN A 639 22.57 12.41 31.53
N HIS A 640 22.68 13.43 32.38
CA HIS A 640 23.80 13.58 33.33
C HIS A 640 23.87 12.47 34.38
#